data_AF-A0AAX2UZG4-F1
#
_entry.id   AF-A0AAX2UZG4-F1
#
_cell.length_a   1.000
_cell.length_b   1.000
_cell.length_c   1.000
_cell.angle_alpha   90.00
_cell.angle_beta   90.00
_cell.angle_gamma   90.00
#
_symmetry.space_group_name_H-M   'P 1'
#
loop_
_entity.id
_entity.type
_entity.pdbx_description
1 polymer ?
#
loop_
_entity_poly.entity_id
_entity_poly.type
_entity_poly.pdbx_seq_one_letter_code
_entity_poly.pdbx_strand_id
1 'polypeptide(L)'
;MKEWFWRMFAWVVTRECVAQWMVRRASLTPYTPIMSRDGERVYMHRYWLFNPYPKDEVERKKRWIRGRLPSARLHHIVHKDDDEHLHDHPWNARTVVLRGYYVEQLDDAGHVVAYRCRGHTGPVLFGQYHRIAHVSKGGVWTLFITWRYMGTWGFRVNGEKVPYKTYLGIEDGE
;
A
#
# COMPACT_ATOMS: atom_id res chain seq x y z
N MET A 1 -14.64 17.70 -9.58
CA MET A 1 -14.81 18.05 -8.14
C MET A 1 -14.01 17.13 -7.21
N LYS A 2 -14.20 15.80 -7.25
CA LYS A 2 -13.47 14.86 -6.38
C LYS A 2 -11.94 14.86 -6.55
N GLU A 3 -11.42 14.98 -7.77
CA GLU A 3 -9.96 14.95 -7.98
C GLU A 3 -9.25 16.20 -7.46
N TRP A 4 -9.91 17.35 -7.56
CA TRP A 4 -9.37 18.60 -7.00
C TRP A 4 -9.22 18.53 -5.49
N PHE A 5 -10.21 17.96 -4.79
CA PHE A 5 -10.14 17.70 -3.36
C PHE A 5 -8.90 16.87 -3.01
N TRP A 6 -8.65 15.79 -3.76
CA TRP A 6 -7.49 14.95 -3.51
C TRP A 6 -6.16 15.62 -3.82
N ARG A 7 -6.10 16.45 -4.86
CA ARG A 7 -4.91 17.26 -5.16
C ARG A 7 -4.61 18.25 -4.03
N MET A 8 -5.64 18.92 -3.49
CA MET A 8 -5.47 19.77 -2.32
C MET A 8 -5.04 18.99 -1.09
N PHE A 9 -5.69 17.85 -0.83
CA PHE A 9 -5.33 16.99 0.28
C PHE A 9 -3.86 16.54 0.17
N ALA A 10 -3.44 16.07 -1.00
CA ALA A 10 -2.06 15.69 -1.29
C ALA A 10 -1.10 16.87 -1.07
N TRP A 11 -1.44 18.06 -1.57
CA TRP A 11 -0.66 19.27 -1.39
C TRP A 11 -0.46 19.67 0.07
N VAL A 12 -1.45 19.44 0.95
CA VAL A 12 -1.33 19.64 2.40
C VAL A 12 -0.46 18.56 3.03
N VAL A 13 -0.77 17.28 2.82
CA VAL A 13 -0.08 16.17 3.53
C VAL A 13 1.37 15.97 3.07
N THR A 14 1.74 16.50 1.90
CA THR A 14 3.12 16.49 1.39
C THR A 14 3.95 17.68 1.85
N ARG A 15 3.40 18.59 2.66
CA ARG A 15 4.18 19.62 3.35
C ARG A 15 5.11 18.93 4.34
N GLU A 16 6.38 19.31 4.35
CA GLU A 16 7.41 18.60 5.12
C GLU A 16 7.04 18.45 6.60
N CYS A 17 6.53 19.51 7.24
CA CYS A 17 6.09 19.46 8.63
C CYS A 17 4.91 18.48 8.86
N VAL A 18 3.95 18.43 7.94
CA VAL A 18 2.79 17.54 8.03
C VAL A 18 3.20 16.09 7.77
N ALA A 19 3.99 15.85 6.72
CA ALA A 19 4.50 14.52 6.39
C ALA A 19 5.35 13.96 7.53
N GLN A 20 6.26 14.76 8.10
CA GLN A 20 7.07 14.36 9.25
C GLN A 20 6.22 14.09 10.49
N TRP A 21 5.21 14.92 10.76
CA TRP A 21 4.28 14.68 11.86
C TRP A 21 3.52 13.36 11.68
N MET A 22 3.02 13.08 10.46
CA MET A 22 2.33 11.83 10.15
C MET A 22 3.25 10.62 10.36
N VAL A 23 4.52 10.70 9.91
CA VAL A 23 5.52 9.65 10.15
C VAL A 23 5.71 9.43 11.64
N ARG A 24 6.03 10.48 12.40
CA ARG A 24 6.22 10.38 13.87
C ARG A 24 5.01 9.79 14.57
N ARG A 25 3.80 10.22 14.19
CA ARG A 25 2.55 9.73 14.78
C ARG A 25 2.30 8.26 14.46
N ALA A 26 2.51 7.85 13.21
CA ALA A 26 2.27 6.48 12.76
C ALA A 26 3.32 5.50 13.28
N SER A 27 4.57 5.95 13.48
CA SER A 27 5.64 5.13 14.07
C SER A 27 5.31 4.61 15.47
N LEU A 28 4.37 5.24 16.19
CA LEU A 28 3.86 4.75 17.49
C LEU A 28 2.93 3.54 17.36
N THR A 29 2.49 3.22 16.15
CA THR A 29 1.53 2.13 15.84
C THR A 29 2.05 1.32 14.65
N PRO A 30 3.19 0.62 14.81
CA PRO A 30 3.76 -0.21 13.76
C PRO A 30 2.83 -1.36 13.39
N TYR A 31 2.90 -1.75 12.12
CA TYR A 31 2.28 -2.95 11.58
C TYR A 31 3.38 -3.85 11.01
N THR A 32 3.10 -5.15 10.92
CA THR A 32 4.08 -6.15 10.47
C THR A 32 4.75 -5.68 9.16
N PRO A 33 6.08 -5.53 9.09
CA PRO A 33 6.75 -5.17 7.85
C PRO A 33 6.57 -6.28 6.81
N ILE A 34 6.79 -5.94 5.53
CA ILE A 34 6.93 -6.93 4.46
C ILE A 34 8.43 -7.11 4.23
N MET A 35 8.90 -8.34 4.39
CA MET A 35 10.28 -8.74 4.10
C MET A 35 10.42 -9.04 2.61
N SER A 36 11.64 -9.02 2.09
CA SER A 36 11.94 -9.65 0.81
C SER A 36 11.63 -11.15 0.83
N ARG A 37 11.54 -11.75 -0.35
CA ARG A 37 11.27 -13.18 -0.54
C ARG A 37 12.26 -14.09 0.19
N ASP A 38 13.54 -13.71 0.24
CA ASP A 38 14.59 -14.41 0.99
C ASP A 38 14.52 -14.19 2.51
N GLY A 39 13.68 -13.24 2.98
CA GLY A 39 13.56 -12.88 4.39
C GLY A 39 14.70 -12.02 4.95
N GLU A 40 15.73 -11.70 4.16
CA GLU A 40 16.97 -11.09 4.67
C GLU A 40 16.84 -9.58 4.90
N ARG A 41 15.98 -8.89 4.14
CA ARG A 41 15.84 -7.43 4.19
C ARG A 41 14.40 -6.99 4.25
N VAL A 42 14.17 -5.82 4.85
CA VAL A 42 12.84 -5.21 4.86
C VAL A 42 12.57 -4.58 3.50
N TYR A 43 11.60 -5.11 2.77
CA TYR A 43 11.11 -4.51 1.53
C TYR A 43 10.24 -3.27 1.82
N MET A 44 9.33 -3.37 2.81
CA MET A 44 8.40 -2.29 3.14
C MET A 44 8.04 -2.25 4.62
N HIS A 45 8.31 -1.12 5.27
CA HIS A 45 7.76 -0.85 6.60
C HIS A 45 6.32 -0.34 6.50
N ARG A 46 5.49 -0.72 7.47
CA ARG A 46 4.07 -0.39 7.49
C ARG A 46 3.66 0.15 8.86
N TYR A 47 2.91 1.24 8.87
CA TYR A 47 2.50 1.90 10.11
C TYR A 47 1.05 2.34 10.00
N TRP A 48 0.25 2.10 11.03
CA TRP A 48 -1.11 2.62 11.05
C TRP A 48 -1.10 4.11 11.40
N LEU A 49 -1.82 4.92 10.63
CA LEU A 49 -2.07 6.32 10.97
C LEU A 49 -3.49 6.49 11.52
N PHE A 50 -4.45 5.77 10.95
CA PHE A 50 -5.85 5.87 11.33
C PHE A 50 -6.61 4.56 11.10
N ASN A 51 -7.49 4.24 12.06
CA ASN A 51 -8.46 3.15 11.97
C ASN A 51 -7.85 1.80 11.54
N PRO A 52 -6.91 1.22 12.33
CA PRO A 52 -6.32 -0.09 12.03
C PRO A 52 -7.40 -1.16 11.82
N TYR A 53 -7.08 -2.19 11.04
CA TYR A 53 -8.00 -3.32 10.91
C TYR A 53 -8.27 -3.98 12.27
N PRO A 54 -9.51 -4.45 12.51
CA PRO A 54 -9.82 -5.17 13.73
C PRO A 54 -8.97 -6.43 13.80
N LYS A 55 -8.48 -6.77 14.98
CA LYS A 55 -7.65 -7.96 15.20
C LYS A 55 -8.46 -9.25 15.14
N ASP A 56 -9.73 -9.18 15.56
CA ASP A 56 -10.62 -10.32 15.66
C ASP A 56 -12.09 -9.92 15.36
N GLU A 57 -12.97 -10.93 15.31
CA GLU A 57 -14.39 -10.71 15.05
C GLU A 57 -15.10 -9.92 16.15
N VAL A 58 -14.63 -10.02 17.39
CA VAL A 58 -15.24 -9.34 18.55
C VAL A 58 -14.99 -7.83 18.43
N GLU A 59 -13.76 -7.43 18.14
CA GLU A 59 -13.38 -6.05 17.88
C GLU A 59 -14.14 -5.50 16.66
N ARG A 60 -14.26 -6.31 15.60
CA ARG A 60 -15.02 -5.94 14.40
C ARG A 60 -16.48 -5.62 14.72
N LYS A 61 -17.15 -6.45 15.52
CA LYS A 61 -18.55 -6.24 15.96
C LYS A 61 -18.68 -4.97 16.81
N LYS A 62 -17.75 -4.73 17.73
CA LYS A 62 -17.72 -3.51 18.58
C LYS A 62 -17.51 -2.23 17.77
N ARG A 63 -16.80 -2.31 16.63
CA ARG A 63 -16.41 -1.17 15.79
C ARG A 63 -17.37 -0.90 14.63
N TRP A 64 -18.66 -1.17 14.76
CA TRP A 64 -19.63 -1.08 13.66
C TRP A 64 -19.65 0.29 12.93
N ILE A 65 -19.55 1.42 13.65
CA ILE A 65 -19.44 2.76 13.04
C ILE A 65 -18.09 2.92 12.33
N ARG A 66 -17.01 2.51 13.00
CA ARG A 66 -15.64 2.61 12.46
C ARG A 66 -15.38 1.69 11.27
N GLY A 67 -16.15 0.62 11.12
CA GLY A 67 -16.12 -0.28 9.97
C GLY A 67 -16.63 0.37 8.67
N ARG A 68 -17.30 1.53 8.76
CA ARG A 68 -17.70 2.36 7.60
C ARG A 68 -16.67 3.41 7.23
N LEU A 69 -15.70 3.68 8.11
CA LEU A 69 -14.62 4.64 7.87
C LEU A 69 -13.47 3.97 7.12
N PRO A 70 -12.73 4.73 6.29
CA PRO A 70 -11.52 4.21 5.67
C PRO A 70 -10.46 3.90 6.73
N SER A 71 -9.51 3.06 6.36
CA SER A 71 -8.26 2.85 7.11
C SER A 71 -7.13 3.58 6.40
N ALA A 72 -6.20 4.15 7.17
CA ALA A 72 -5.04 4.84 6.61
C ALA A 72 -3.75 4.35 7.25
N ARG A 73 -2.77 4.02 6.41
CA ARG A 73 -1.45 3.56 6.81
C ARG A 73 -0.36 4.27 6.02
N LEU A 74 0.79 4.44 6.65
CA LEU A 74 2.00 4.84 5.96
C LEU A 74 2.76 3.60 5.51
N HIS A 75 3.29 3.66 4.30
CA HIS A 75 4.32 2.73 3.85
C HIS A 75 5.63 3.50 3.72
N HIS A 76 6.71 2.86 4.16
CA HIS A 76 8.05 3.20 3.71
C HIS A 76 8.55 2.04 2.87
N ILE A 77 8.46 2.22 1.56
CA ILE A 77 8.86 1.22 0.58
C ILE A 77 10.35 1.46 0.33
N VAL A 78 11.18 0.48 0.71
CA VAL A 78 12.63 0.61 0.71
C VAL A 78 13.23 0.03 -0.57
N HIS A 79 12.61 -1.03 -1.08
CA HIS A 79 13.06 -1.74 -2.27
C HIS A 79 11.94 -1.85 -3.31
N LYS A 80 12.32 -2.13 -4.55
CA LYS A 80 11.39 -2.56 -5.60
C LYS A 80 10.83 -3.94 -5.26
N ASP A 81 9.73 -4.31 -5.91
CA ASP A 81 9.19 -5.67 -5.79
C ASP A 81 10.24 -6.66 -6.30
N ASP A 82 10.39 -7.77 -5.57
CA ASP A 82 11.23 -8.90 -5.94
C ASP A 82 10.44 -10.05 -6.59
N ASP A 83 9.13 -9.85 -6.76
CA ASP A 83 8.24 -10.79 -7.42
C ASP A 83 8.31 -10.68 -8.95
N GLU A 84 8.20 -11.84 -9.60
CA GLU A 84 8.17 -11.94 -11.06
C GLU A 84 6.87 -11.37 -11.65
N HIS A 85 5.74 -11.61 -10.97
CA HIS A 85 4.41 -11.32 -11.46
C HIS A 85 3.85 -10.02 -10.85
N LEU A 86 2.96 -9.35 -11.58
CA LEU A 86 2.22 -8.21 -11.02
C LEU A 86 1.27 -8.69 -9.92
N HIS A 87 1.04 -7.85 -8.91
CA HIS A 87 0.12 -8.14 -7.82
C HIS A 87 -1.04 -7.14 -7.77
N ASP A 88 -2.16 -7.54 -7.19
CA ASP A 88 -3.32 -6.67 -6.97
C ASP A 88 -3.52 -6.31 -5.50
N HIS A 89 -4.67 -5.72 -5.17
CA HIS A 89 -5.03 -5.38 -3.80
C HIS A 89 -6.47 -5.80 -3.51
N PRO A 90 -6.78 -6.23 -2.27
CA PRO A 90 -8.12 -6.67 -1.88
C PRO A 90 -9.13 -5.53 -1.65
N TRP A 91 -8.78 -4.29 -1.99
CA TRP A 91 -9.61 -3.11 -1.73
C TRP A 91 -9.58 -2.16 -2.93
N ASN A 92 -10.60 -1.30 -2.99
CA ASN A 92 -10.38 0.03 -3.54
C ASN A 92 -9.58 0.86 -2.54
N ALA A 93 -8.58 1.58 -3.04
CA ALA A 93 -7.66 2.38 -2.27
C ALA A 93 -7.27 3.66 -2.99
N ARG A 94 -6.58 4.55 -2.28
CA ARG A 94 -5.94 5.74 -2.84
C ARG A 94 -4.58 5.90 -2.18
N THR A 95 -3.59 6.18 -3.01
CA THR A 95 -2.24 6.49 -2.58
C THR A 95 -1.97 7.99 -2.67
N VAL A 96 -1.12 8.49 -1.78
CA VAL A 96 -0.46 9.80 -1.87
C VAL A 96 1.02 9.61 -1.60
N VAL A 97 1.89 10.05 -2.51
CA VAL A 97 3.34 10.01 -2.30
C VAL A 97 3.76 11.21 -1.46
N LEU A 98 4.26 10.97 -0.25
CA LEU A 98 4.63 12.01 0.71
C LEU A 98 6.07 12.49 0.53
N ARG A 99 7.00 11.57 0.21
CA ARG A 99 8.43 11.86 0.03
C ARG A 99 9.08 10.79 -0.84
N GLY A 100 10.06 11.19 -1.65
CA GLY A 100 10.72 10.29 -2.61
C GLY A 100 9.89 10.07 -3.87
N TYR A 101 10.21 9.02 -4.60
CA TYR A 101 9.46 8.58 -5.77
C TYR A 101 9.58 7.07 -5.97
N TYR A 102 8.68 6.52 -6.77
CA TYR A 102 8.76 5.15 -7.27
C TYR A 102 8.22 5.06 -8.68
N VAL A 103 8.55 3.97 -9.35
CA VAL A 103 8.12 3.65 -10.71
C VAL A 103 7.26 2.40 -10.64
N GLU A 104 6.04 2.49 -11.14
CA GLU A 104 5.11 1.35 -11.24
C GLU A 104 5.12 0.80 -12.66
N GLN A 105 5.13 -0.53 -12.77
CA GLN A 105 4.76 -1.24 -13.99
C GLN A 105 3.32 -1.70 -13.86
N LEU A 106 2.49 -1.44 -14.87
CA LEU A 106 1.04 -1.65 -14.86
C LEU A 106 0.58 -2.79 -15.79
N ASP A 107 1.45 -3.31 -16.63
CA ASP A 107 1.19 -4.43 -17.55
C ASP A 107 2.31 -5.47 -17.52
N ASP A 108 2.00 -6.71 -17.93
CA ASP A 108 2.98 -7.82 -17.88
C ASP A 108 4.12 -7.61 -18.88
N ALA A 109 3.83 -6.91 -19.98
CA ALA A 109 4.80 -6.61 -21.03
C ALA A 109 5.81 -5.52 -20.64
N GLY A 110 5.56 -4.77 -19.56
CA GLY A 110 6.46 -3.71 -19.10
C GLY A 110 6.42 -2.43 -19.92
N HIS A 111 5.45 -2.31 -20.84
CA HIS A 111 5.31 -1.15 -21.70
C HIS A 111 4.62 0.02 -20.98
N VAL A 112 3.76 -0.26 -20.01
CA VAL A 112 3.03 0.77 -19.27
C VAL A 112 3.71 1.01 -17.93
N VAL A 113 4.48 2.10 -17.89
CA VAL A 113 5.25 2.51 -16.71
C VAL A 113 4.75 3.88 -16.22
N ALA A 114 4.48 3.98 -14.92
CA ALA A 114 4.03 5.20 -14.29
C ALA A 114 5.02 5.72 -13.24
N TYR A 115 5.52 6.92 -13.44
CA TYR A 115 6.40 7.61 -12.49
C TYR A 115 5.56 8.32 -11.41
N ARG A 116 5.74 7.96 -10.14
CA ARG A 116 4.99 8.49 -9.01
C ARG A 116 5.93 9.21 -8.05
N CYS A 117 5.87 10.54 -8.00
CA CYS A 117 6.71 11.37 -7.13
C CYS A 117 5.88 12.13 -6.08
N ARG A 118 6.55 12.79 -5.13
CA ARG A 118 5.90 13.60 -4.08
C ARG A 118 4.75 14.45 -4.62
N GLY A 119 3.60 14.35 -3.97
CA GLY A 119 2.37 15.05 -4.35
C GLY A 119 1.50 14.26 -5.33
N HIS A 120 2.03 13.21 -5.97
CA HIS A 120 1.22 12.29 -6.73
C HIS A 120 0.14 11.67 -5.83
N THR A 121 -1.09 11.65 -6.34
CA THR A 121 -2.20 10.92 -5.74
C THR A 121 -3.03 10.27 -6.82
N GLY A 122 -3.48 9.05 -6.58
CA GLY A 122 -4.28 8.31 -7.53
C GLY A 122 -5.01 7.13 -6.88
N PRO A 123 -6.11 6.66 -7.49
CA PRO A 123 -6.76 5.45 -7.04
C PRO A 123 -5.86 4.23 -7.29
N VAL A 124 -6.00 3.22 -6.44
CA VAL A 124 -5.51 1.86 -6.65
C VAL A 124 -6.75 0.98 -6.50
N LEU A 125 -7.26 0.48 -7.63
CA LEU A 125 -8.57 -0.17 -7.66
C LEU A 125 -8.45 -1.68 -7.43
N PHE A 126 -9.50 -2.28 -6.87
CA PHE A 126 -9.60 -3.72 -6.78
C PHE A 126 -9.49 -4.37 -8.17
N GLY A 127 -8.66 -5.40 -8.31
CA GLY A 127 -8.38 -6.07 -9.58
C GLY A 127 -7.40 -5.33 -10.50
N GLN A 128 -6.84 -4.19 -10.06
CA GLN A 128 -5.74 -3.55 -10.77
C GLN A 128 -4.42 -4.19 -10.35
N TYR A 129 -3.73 -4.77 -11.33
CA TYR A 129 -2.41 -5.38 -11.13
C TYR A 129 -1.30 -4.38 -11.40
N HIS A 130 -0.29 -4.37 -10.54
CA HIS A 130 0.91 -3.58 -10.70
C HIS A 130 2.08 -4.19 -9.95
N ARG A 131 3.29 -3.69 -10.23
CA ARG A 131 4.46 -3.91 -9.39
C ARG A 131 5.31 -2.66 -9.31
N ILE A 132 6.02 -2.49 -8.21
CA ILE A 132 7.00 -1.42 -8.03
C ILE A 132 8.30 -1.85 -8.70
N ALA A 133 8.63 -1.25 -9.84
CA ALA A 133 9.83 -1.58 -10.61
C ALA A 133 11.08 -0.86 -10.11
N HIS A 134 10.92 0.32 -9.51
CA HIS A 134 12.03 1.12 -8.99
C HIS A 134 11.58 2.03 -7.85
N VAL A 135 12.50 2.34 -6.93
CA VAL A 135 12.27 3.23 -5.79
C VAL A 135 13.46 4.18 -5.64
N SER A 136 13.21 5.43 -5.27
CA SER A 136 14.25 6.42 -4.98
C SER A 136 15.21 5.99 -3.88
N LYS A 137 16.46 6.49 -3.92
CA LYS A 137 17.44 6.29 -2.84
C LYS A 137 16.85 6.71 -1.48
N GLY A 138 16.97 5.84 -0.47
CA GLY A 138 16.37 6.05 0.85
C GLY A 138 14.90 5.63 0.96
N GLY A 139 14.33 5.07 -0.11
CA GLY A 139 12.94 4.61 -0.17
C GLY A 139 11.95 5.72 -0.52
N VAL A 140 10.68 5.35 -0.63
CA VAL A 140 9.54 6.25 -0.81
C VAL A 140 8.58 6.13 0.37
N TRP A 141 8.05 7.26 0.81
CA TRP A 141 6.99 7.30 1.82
C TRP A 141 5.64 7.58 1.16
N THR A 142 4.66 6.74 1.42
CA THR A 142 3.30 6.90 0.90
C THR A 142 2.27 6.87 2.03
N LEU A 143 1.20 7.66 1.86
CA LEU A 143 -0.04 7.51 2.61
C LEU A 143 -0.99 6.66 1.78
N PHE A 144 -1.38 5.51 2.32
CA PHE A 144 -2.26 4.56 1.67
C PHE A 144 -3.58 4.46 2.43
N ILE A 145 -4.66 4.84 1.75
CA ILE A 145 -6.02 4.91 2.29
C ILE A 145 -6.83 3.80 1.64
N THR A 146 -7.36 2.88 2.44
CA THR A 146 -8.13 1.71 1.98
C THR A 146 -9.57 1.77 2.45
N TRP A 147 -10.49 1.29 1.62
CA TRP A 147 -11.89 1.10 1.97
C TRP A 147 -12.17 -0.38 2.31
N ARG A 148 -13.42 -0.81 2.22
CA ARG A 148 -13.84 -2.18 2.54
C ARG A 148 -13.13 -3.21 1.67
N TYR A 149 -12.91 -4.39 2.26
CA TYR A 149 -12.42 -5.57 1.54
C TYR A 149 -13.43 -5.98 0.46
N MET A 150 -12.92 -6.34 -0.70
CA MET A 150 -13.65 -6.79 -1.89
C MET A 150 -13.17 -8.15 -2.38
N GLY A 151 -12.04 -8.65 -1.89
CA GLY A 151 -11.50 -9.96 -2.22
C GLY A 151 -10.20 -10.26 -1.46
N THR A 152 -9.36 -11.10 -2.03
CA THR A 152 -8.03 -11.44 -1.50
C THR A 152 -6.92 -10.65 -2.20
N TRP A 153 -5.71 -10.65 -1.63
CA TRP A 153 -4.50 -10.19 -2.32
C TRP A 153 -3.91 -11.36 -3.12
N GLY A 154 -3.46 -11.12 -4.36
CA GLY A 154 -2.75 -12.14 -5.13
C GLY A 154 -1.91 -11.59 -6.27
N PHE A 155 -1.31 -12.51 -7.01
CA PHE A 155 -0.42 -12.29 -8.15
C PHE A 155 -1.07 -12.79 -9.43
N ARG A 156 -0.83 -12.12 -10.55
CA ARG A 156 -1.31 -12.57 -11.86
C ARG A 156 -0.30 -13.52 -12.50
N VAL A 157 -0.56 -14.82 -12.46
CA VAL A 157 0.27 -15.88 -13.04
C VAL A 157 -0.49 -16.48 -14.22
N ASN A 158 0.08 -16.44 -15.43
CA ASN A 158 -0.54 -16.97 -16.65
C ASN A 158 -1.98 -16.45 -16.90
N GLY A 159 -2.25 -15.20 -16.53
CA GLY A 159 -3.57 -14.57 -16.67
C GLY A 159 -4.54 -14.86 -15.53
N GLU A 160 -4.19 -15.73 -14.58
CA GLU A 160 -5.03 -16.07 -13.42
C GLU A 160 -4.49 -15.47 -12.12
N LYS A 161 -5.40 -15.25 -11.16
CA LYS A 161 -5.03 -14.75 -9.84
C LYS A 161 -4.64 -15.89 -8.91
N VAL A 162 -3.37 -15.90 -8.49
CA VAL A 162 -2.86 -16.80 -7.45
C VAL A 162 -2.83 -16.07 -6.10
N PRO A 163 -3.51 -16.56 -5.05
CA PRO A 163 -3.46 -15.95 -3.73
C PRO A 163 -2.03 -15.83 -3.20
N TYR A 164 -1.72 -14.72 -2.51
CA TYR A 164 -0.34 -14.41 -2.11
C TYR A 164 0.32 -15.50 -1.25
N LYS A 165 -0.43 -16.16 -0.36
CA LYS A 165 0.12 -17.24 0.49
C LYS A 165 0.61 -18.41 -0.36
N THR A 166 -0.23 -18.85 -1.30
CA THR A 166 0.12 -19.90 -2.27
C THR A 166 1.29 -19.48 -3.15
N TYR A 167 1.26 -18.24 -3.66
CA TYR A 167 2.32 -17.72 -4.53
C TYR A 167 3.69 -17.62 -3.84
N LEU A 168 3.70 -17.19 -2.58
CA LEU A 168 4.92 -17.00 -1.79
C LEU A 168 5.35 -18.26 -1.02
N GLY A 169 4.62 -19.37 -1.14
CA GLY A 169 4.91 -20.59 -0.38
C GLY A 169 4.78 -20.42 1.14
N ILE A 170 3.94 -19.48 1.58
CA ILE A 170 3.67 -19.27 3.01
C ILE A 170 2.64 -20.30 3.43
N GLU A 171 3.08 -21.33 4.15
CA GLU A 171 2.18 -22.25 4.84
C GLU A 171 1.35 -21.47 5.89
N ASP A 172 0.08 -21.87 6.06
CA ASP A 172 -0.71 -21.38 7.18
C ASP A 172 -0.07 -21.90 8.47
N GLY A 173 0.81 -21.09 9.06
CA GLY A 173 1.34 -21.36 10.40
C GLY A 173 0.18 -21.44 11.39
N GLU A 174 0.18 -22.52 12.19
CA GLU A 174 -0.68 -22.73 13.36
C GLU A 174 -0.68 -21.52 14.32
#